data_AF-A0A061RGA4-F1
#
_entry.id   AF-A0A061RGA4-F1
#
_cell.length_a   1.000
_cell.length_b   1.000
_cell.length_c   1.000
_cell.angle_alpha   90.00
_cell.angle_beta   90.00
_cell.angle_gamma   90.00
#
_symmetry.space_group_name_H-M   'P 1'
#
loop_
_entity.id
_entity.type
_entity.pdbx_description
1 polymer ?
#
loop_
_entity_poly.entity_id
_entity_poly.type
_entity_poly.pdbx_seq_one_letter_code
_entity_poly.pdbx_strand_id
1 'polypeptide(L)'
;MFHRTIASTIVWDASGRDLTVAPIAWFLLHLCIGDTWNTINNIDRRLGTSAIVVLFVLASAANAVIQYYKVAPMAGYVLAPLVGWLVIATLLVWNIWAINGKQAFIPTKHTYSD
;
A
#
# COMPACT_ATOMS: atom_id res chain seq x y z
N MET A 1 10.93 9.24 -1.07
CA MET A 1 10.22 10.27 -1.87
C MET A 1 10.70 10.35 -3.33
N PHE A 2 12.02 10.35 -3.58
CA PHE A 2 12.59 10.46 -4.93
C PHE A 2 12.14 9.39 -5.94
N HIS A 3 12.16 8.09 -5.58
CA HIS A 3 11.79 7.00 -6.50
C HIS A 3 10.36 7.11 -7.07
N ARG A 4 9.39 7.53 -6.26
CA ARG A 4 7.98 7.71 -6.70
C ARG A 4 7.83 8.87 -7.67
N THR A 5 8.60 9.94 -7.43
CA THR A 5 8.59 11.14 -8.27
C THR A 5 9.20 10.83 -9.63
N ILE A 6 10.35 10.14 -9.65
CA ILE A 6 11.06 9.74 -10.88
C ILE A 6 10.22 8.74 -11.70
N ALA A 7 9.59 7.75 -11.04
CA ALA A 7 8.71 6.80 -11.73
C ALA A 7 7.50 7.50 -12.37
N SER A 8 6.92 8.49 -11.68
CA SER A 8 5.77 9.25 -12.20
C SER A 8 6.16 10.15 -13.37
N THR A 9 7.34 10.77 -13.34
CA THR A 9 7.84 11.58 -14.47
C THR A 9 8.15 10.73 -15.71
N ILE A 10 8.70 9.52 -15.54
CA ILE A 10 8.98 8.60 -16.65
C ILE A 10 7.69 8.11 -17.30
N VAL A 11 6.67 7.73 -16.50
CA VAL A 11 5.37 7.30 -17.05
C VAL A 11 4.62 8.45 -17.69
N TRP A 12 4.70 9.66 -17.14
CA TRP A 12 4.14 10.86 -17.75
C TRP A 12 4.73 11.10 -19.14
N ASP A 13 6.06 11.05 -19.26
CA ASP A 13 6.75 11.32 -20.53
C ASP A 13 6.46 10.22 -21.55
N ALA A 14 6.44 8.95 -21.12
CA ALA A 14 6.12 7.80 -21.96
C ALA A 14 4.63 7.75 -22.38
N SER A 15 3.73 8.36 -21.62
CA SER A 15 2.28 8.37 -21.89
C SER A 15 1.81 9.56 -22.72
N GLY A 16 2.74 10.29 -23.36
CA GLY A 16 2.40 11.47 -24.14
C GLY A 16 1.95 12.67 -23.29
N ARG A 17 2.40 12.75 -22.04
CA ARG A 17 2.06 13.80 -21.06
C ARG A 17 0.61 13.81 -20.59
N ASP A 18 -0.09 12.70 -20.73
CA ASP A 18 -1.44 12.54 -20.23
C ASP A 18 -1.41 11.98 -18.79
N LEU A 19 -2.06 12.69 -17.88
CA LEU A 19 -2.22 12.32 -16.47
C LEU A 19 -3.32 11.32 -16.23
N THR A 20 -4.27 11.22 -17.16
CA THR A 20 -5.48 10.43 -17.01
C THR A 20 -5.26 8.96 -17.35
N VAL A 21 -4.02 8.58 -17.66
CA VAL A 21 -3.68 7.20 -17.97
C VAL A 21 -3.90 6.29 -16.76
N ALA A 22 -4.51 5.13 -17.04
CA ALA A 22 -4.85 4.12 -16.05
C ALA A 22 -3.74 3.82 -15.02
N PRO A 23 -2.44 3.70 -15.38
CA PRO A 23 -1.38 3.41 -14.41
C PRO A 23 -1.31 4.46 -13.30
N ILE A 24 -1.36 5.75 -13.64
CA ILE A 24 -1.28 6.85 -12.66
C ILE A 24 -2.47 6.79 -11.69
N ALA A 25 -3.68 6.51 -12.21
CA ALA A 25 -4.86 6.33 -11.37
C ALA A 25 -4.71 5.13 -10.40
N TRP A 26 -4.16 4.01 -10.86
CA TRP A 26 -3.88 2.85 -9.99
C TRP A 26 -2.81 3.14 -8.93
N PHE A 27 -1.81 3.95 -9.26
CA PHE A 27 -0.80 4.38 -8.30
C PHE A 27 -1.36 5.34 -7.24
N LEU A 28 -2.24 6.27 -7.64
CA LEU A 28 -2.97 7.13 -6.71
C LEU A 28 -3.89 6.33 -5.79
N LEU A 29 -4.58 5.32 -6.33
CA LEU A 29 -5.40 4.41 -5.52
C LEU A 29 -4.54 3.68 -4.48
N HIS A 30 -3.37 3.17 -4.87
CA HIS A 30 -2.44 2.55 -3.92
C HIS A 30 -1.96 3.53 -2.83
N LEU A 31 -1.70 4.80 -3.18
CA LEU A 31 -1.37 5.86 -2.21
C LEU A 31 -2.51 6.06 -1.19
N CYS A 32 -3.76 6.18 -1.64
CA CYS A 32 -4.91 6.36 -0.74
C CYS A 32 -5.11 5.16 0.20
N ILE A 33 -4.94 3.93 -0.29
CA ILE A 33 -5.03 2.72 0.53
C ILE A 33 -3.89 2.70 1.56
N GLY A 34 -2.68 3.08 1.15
CA GLY A 34 -1.52 3.20 2.05
C GLY A 34 -1.73 4.21 3.18
N ASP A 35 -2.27 5.39 2.87
CA ASP A 35 -2.59 6.42 3.86
C ASP A 35 -3.69 5.95 4.83
N THR A 36 -4.71 5.27 4.31
CA THR A 36 -5.78 4.68 5.14
C THR A 36 -5.21 3.64 6.10
N TRP A 37 -4.32 2.76 5.62
CA TRP A 37 -3.63 1.79 6.46
C TRP A 37 -2.79 2.46 7.55
N ASN A 38 -2.07 3.53 7.20
CA ASN A 38 -1.24 4.27 8.14
C ASN A 38 -2.06 4.88 9.29
N THR A 39 -3.25 5.41 8.99
CA THR A 39 -4.20 5.89 10.01
C THR A 39 -4.65 4.75 10.93
N ILE A 40 -5.07 3.62 10.37
CA ILE A 40 -5.54 2.46 11.16
C ILE A 40 -4.43 1.91 12.06
N ASN A 41 -3.18 1.87 11.56
CA ASN A 41 -2.05 1.31 12.29
C ASN A 41 -1.53 2.25 13.39
N ASN A 42 -1.37 3.55 13.08
CA ASN A 42 -0.66 4.48 13.95
C ASN A 42 -1.59 5.35 14.80
N ILE A 43 -2.76 5.75 14.27
CA ILE A 43 -3.74 6.57 15.00
C ILE A 43 -4.67 5.67 15.80
N ASP A 44 -5.37 4.76 15.11
CA ASP A 44 -6.36 3.90 15.78
C ASP A 44 -5.70 2.76 16.57
N ARG A 45 -4.44 2.43 16.27
CA ARG A 45 -3.66 1.34 16.88
C ARG A 45 -4.39 0.00 16.87
N ARG A 46 -5.21 -0.22 15.83
CA ARG A 46 -6.02 -1.43 15.66
C ARG A 46 -5.22 -2.48 14.92
N LEU A 47 -4.43 -3.25 15.67
CA LEU A 47 -3.46 -4.19 15.13
C LEU A 47 -4.11 -5.29 14.29
N GLY A 48 -5.28 -5.79 14.71
CA GLY A 48 -6.02 -6.83 13.97
C GLY A 48 -6.56 -6.36 12.63
N THR A 49 -7.18 -5.18 12.60
CA THR A 49 -7.67 -4.58 11.35
C THR A 49 -6.49 -4.15 10.45
N SER A 50 -5.41 -3.63 11.03
CA SER A 50 -4.18 -3.27 10.32
C SER A 50 -3.55 -4.47 9.59
N ALA A 51 -3.52 -5.65 10.21
CA ALA A 51 -2.97 -6.87 9.61
C ALA A 51 -3.73 -7.37 8.37
N ILE A 52 -5.04 -7.13 8.29
CA ILE A 52 -5.82 -7.42 7.08
C ILE A 52 -5.59 -6.32 6.04
N VAL A 53 -5.68 -5.05 6.45
CA VAL A 53 -5.59 -3.91 5.51
C VAL A 53 -4.21 -3.83 4.85
N VAL A 54 -3.13 -4.22 5.53
CA VAL A 54 -1.77 -4.24 4.93
C VAL A 54 -1.67 -5.20 3.73
N LEU A 55 -2.45 -6.29 3.70
CA LEU A 55 -2.49 -7.20 2.54
C LEU A 55 -3.09 -6.50 1.31
N PHE A 56 -4.11 -5.66 1.51
CA PHE A 56 -4.68 -4.83 0.44
C PHE A 56 -3.69 -3.75 -0.04
N VAL A 57 -2.87 -3.20 0.86
CA VAL A 57 -1.78 -2.28 0.48
C VAL A 57 -0.76 -3.01 -0.40
N LEU A 58 -0.36 -4.23 -0.05
CA LEU A 58 0.57 -5.03 -0.83
C LEU A 58 -0.01 -5.41 -2.20
N ALA A 59 -1.26 -5.88 -2.24
CA ALA A 59 -1.94 -6.24 -3.48
C ALA A 59 -2.12 -5.04 -4.43
N SER A 60 -2.53 -3.88 -3.90
CA SER A 60 -2.65 -2.64 -4.69
C SER A 60 -1.30 -2.16 -5.21
N ALA A 61 -0.22 -2.28 -4.43
CA ALA A 61 1.13 -1.95 -4.88
C ALA A 61 1.60 -2.87 -6.02
N ALA A 62 1.39 -4.19 -5.86
CA ALA A 62 1.74 -5.16 -6.89
C ALA A 62 0.98 -4.89 -8.20
N ASN A 63 -0.32 -4.60 -8.10
CA ASN A 63 -1.13 -4.23 -9.26
C ASN A 63 -0.61 -2.96 -9.94
N ALA A 64 -0.28 -1.92 -9.17
CA ALA A 64 0.30 -0.68 -9.71
C ALA A 64 1.63 -0.96 -10.44
N VAL A 65 2.52 -1.79 -9.89
CA VAL A 65 3.79 -2.16 -10.56
C VAL A 65 3.55 -2.91 -11.86
N ILE A 66 2.60 -3.86 -11.89
CA ILE A 66 2.25 -4.60 -13.12
C ILE A 66 1.76 -3.63 -14.21
N GLN A 67 0.94 -2.64 -13.86
CA GLN A 67 0.46 -1.65 -14.83
C GLN A 67 1.57 -0.72 -15.31
N TYR A 68 2.46 -0.29 -14.42
CA TYR A 68 3.63 0.50 -14.78
C TYR A 68 4.58 -0.28 -15.69
N TYR A 69 4.79 -1.58 -15.42
CA TYR A 69 5.63 -2.46 -16.23
C TYR A 69 5.08 -2.64 -17.66
N LYS A 70 3.75 -2.71 -17.82
CA LYS A 70 3.09 -2.80 -19.13
C LYS A 70 3.29 -1.55 -20.00
N VAL A 71 3.43 -0.38 -19.38
CA VAL A 71 3.65 0.90 -20.10
C VAL A 71 5.13 1.15 -20.35
N ALA A 72 5.96 1.02 -19.32
CA ALA A 72 7.40 1.19 -19.42
C ALA A 72 8.12 0.23 -18.46
N PRO A 73 8.88 -0.77 -18.98
CA PRO A 73 9.54 -1.76 -18.13
C PRO A 73 10.53 -1.11 -17.14
N MET A 74 11.20 -0.02 -17.54
CA MET A 74 12.04 0.81 -16.67
C MET A 74 11.28 1.37 -15.46
N ALA A 75 10.04 1.82 -15.63
CA ALA A 75 9.24 2.38 -14.55
C ALA A 75 8.82 1.30 -13.53
N GLY A 76 8.59 0.07 -14.00
CA GLY A 76 8.35 -1.08 -13.13
C GLY A 76 9.56 -1.42 -12.24
N TYR A 77 10.78 -1.38 -12.77
CA TYR A 77 12.00 -1.62 -11.99
C TYR A 77 12.23 -0.57 -10.91
N VAL A 78 11.90 0.70 -11.18
CA VAL A 78 12.02 1.78 -10.18
C VAL A 78 11.04 1.61 -9.01
N LEU A 79 9.89 0.99 -9.25
CA LEU A 79 8.88 0.72 -8.21
C LEU A 79 9.03 -0.65 -7.53
N ALA A 80 9.83 -1.57 -8.08
CA ALA A 80 10.06 -2.89 -7.50
C ALA A 80 10.61 -2.87 -6.06
N PRO A 81 11.55 -1.98 -5.67
CA PRO A 81 12.02 -1.89 -4.29
C PRO A 81 10.91 -1.53 -3.30
N LEU A 82 9.90 -0.77 -3.74
CA LEU A 82 8.75 -0.38 -2.92
C LEU A 82 7.88 -1.60 -2.58
N VAL A 83 7.65 -2.49 -3.54
CA VAL A 83 6.92 -3.75 -3.30
C VAL A 83 7.72 -4.66 -2.39
N GLY A 84 9.04 -4.79 -2.61
CA GLY A 84 9.92 -5.56 -1.72
C GLY A 84 9.85 -5.10 -0.27
N TRP A 85 9.85 -3.78 -0.05
CA TRP A 85 9.67 -3.20 1.28
C TRP A 85 8.28 -3.52 1.88
N LEU A 86 7.21 -3.44 1.09
CA LEU A 86 5.86 -3.73 1.56
C LEU A 86 5.67 -5.19 1.99
N VAL A 87 6.41 -6.14 1.40
CA VAL A 87 6.43 -7.54 1.87
C VAL A 87 7.00 -7.61 3.29
N ILE A 88 8.14 -6.95 3.54
CA ILE A 88 8.76 -6.91 4.87
C ILE A 88 7.83 -6.23 5.88
N ALA A 89 7.22 -5.10 5.51
CA ALA A 89 6.26 -4.39 6.35
C ALA A 89 5.05 -5.27 6.69
N THR A 90 4.52 -6.02 5.72
CA THR A 90 3.41 -6.97 5.94
C THR A 90 3.79 -8.01 6.99
N LEU A 91 4.96 -8.63 6.86
CA LEU A 91 5.44 -9.61 7.84
C LEU A 91 5.60 -9.01 9.22
N LEU A 92 6.14 -7.78 9.33
CA LEU A 92 6.29 -7.08 10.59
C LEU A 92 4.93 -6.86 11.27
N VAL A 93 3.93 -6.36 10.54
CA VAL A 93 2.59 -6.08 11.07
C VAL A 93 1.90 -7.36 11.54
N TRP A 94 2.05 -8.44 10.77
CA TRP A 94 1.52 -9.77 11.14
C TRP A 94 2.18 -10.32 12.41
N ASN A 95 3.49 -10.16 12.55
CA ASN A 95 4.20 -10.55 13.77
C ASN A 95 3.78 -9.70 14.98
N ILE A 96 3.67 -8.38 14.82
CA ILE A 96 3.18 -7.47 15.87
C ILE A 96 1.79 -7.89 16.32
N TRP A 97 0.88 -8.20 15.39
CA TRP A 97 -0.44 -8.69 15.71
C TRP A 97 -0.43 -10.04 16.44
N ALA A 98 0.43 -10.97 16.01
CA ALA A 98 0.58 -12.29 16.64
C ALA A 98 1.08 -12.20 18.09
N ILE A 99 2.04 -11.31 18.36
CA ILE A 99 2.64 -11.12 19.69
C ILE A 99 1.68 -10.35 20.62
N ASN A 100 0.87 -9.43 20.10
CA ASN A 100 -0.11 -8.65 20.88
C ASN A 100 -1.46 -9.36 21.08
N GLY A 101 -1.45 -10.68 21.21
CA GLY A 101 -2.65 -11.44 21.61
C GLY A 101 -3.74 -11.56 20.55
N LYS A 102 -3.42 -11.39 19.26
CA LYS A 102 -4.34 -11.60 18.12
C LYS A 102 -5.65 -10.82 18.27
N GLN A 103 -5.55 -9.51 18.46
CA GLN A 103 -6.68 -8.60 18.54
C GLN A 103 -7.70 -8.83 17.40
N ALA A 104 -9.00 -8.74 17.70
CA ALA A 104 -10.06 -9.06 16.74
C ALA A 104 -9.95 -8.27 15.43
N PHE A 105 -10.28 -8.93 14.31
CA PHE A 105 -10.21 -8.35 12.97
C PHE A 105 -11.25 -7.25 12.73
N ILE A 106 -12.45 -7.45 13.29
CA ILE A 106 -13.60 -6.56 13.16
C ILE A 106 -13.68 -5.72 14.44
N PRO A 107 -13.97 -4.40 14.34
CA PRO A 107 -14.20 -3.59 15.52
C PRO A 107 -15.41 -4.14 16.28
N THR A 108 -15.18 -4.73 17.44
CA THR A 108 -16.26 -5.03 18.39
C THR A 108 -16.60 -3.74 19.11
N LYS A 109 -17.90 -3.46 19.31
CA LYS A 109 -18.31 -2.37 20.19
C LYS A 109 -17.64 -2.59 21.55
N HIS A 110 -17.07 -1.54 22.13
CA HIS A 110 -16.75 -1.54 23.55
C HIS A 110 -18.07 -1.78 24.29
N THR A 111 -18.32 -3.00 24.73
CA THR A 111 -19.31 -3.27 25.76
C THR A 111 -18.75 -2.66 27.03
N TYR A 112 -19.30 -1.52 27.43
CA TYR A 112 -19.18 -1.05 28.81
C TYR A 112 -19.86 -2.11 29.67
N SER A 113 -19.06 -3.00 30.27
CA SER A 113 -19.51 -3.77 31.43
C SER A 113 -19.15 -2.90 32.64
N ASP A 114 -20.17 -2.19 33.14
CA ASP A 114 -20.17 -1.63 34.49
C ASP A 114 -19.97 -2.72 35.55
#